data_AF-A0A967WBL5-F1
#
_entry.id   AF-A0A967WBL5-F1
#
_cell.length_a   1.000
_cell.length_b   1.000
_cell.length_c   1.000
_cell.angle_alpha   90.00
_cell.angle_beta   90.00
_cell.angle_gamma   90.00
#
_symmetry.space_group_name_H-M   'P 1'
#
loop_
_entity.id
_entity.type
_entity.pdbx_description
1 polymer ?
#
loop_
_entity_poly.entity_id
_entity_poly.type
_entity_poly.pdbx_seq_one_letter_code
_entity_poly.pdbx_strand_id
1 'polypeptide(L)' 'MIKPVGSDELKPLFVYESDKHDALKHEAETLPSILLSSQAAANAVMMG' A
#
# COMPACT_ATOMS: atom_id res chain seq x y z
N MET A 1 -3.09 21.75 -11.80
CA MET A 1 -2.85 21.01 -10.54
C MET A 1 -1.37 21.16 -10.20
N ILE A 2 -1.01 21.35 -8.92
CA ILE A 2 0.41 21.44 -8.52
C ILE A 2 1.08 20.07 -8.70
N LYS A 3 2.36 20.04 -9.10
CA LYS A 3 3.11 18.79 -9.25
C LYS A 3 3.26 18.08 -7.90
N PRO A 4 3.27 16.74 -7.87
CA PRO A 4 3.69 15.98 -6.70
C PRO A 4 5.11 16.37 -6.25
N VAL A 5 5.39 16.20 -4.97
CA VAL A 5 6.73 16.42 -4.43
C VAL A 5 7.64 15.28 -4.90
N GLY A 6 8.69 15.61 -5.66
CA GLY A 6 9.72 14.63 -6.06
C GLY A 6 9.36 13.73 -7.25
N SER A 7 8.25 13.97 -7.95
CA SER A 7 7.86 13.24 -9.16
C SER A 7 6.92 14.05 -10.05
N ASP A 8 6.78 13.63 -11.31
CA ASP A 8 5.79 14.22 -12.22
C ASP A 8 4.38 13.60 -12.04
N GLU A 9 4.30 12.41 -11.45
CA GLU A 9 3.06 11.66 -11.21
C GLU A 9 3.00 11.14 -9.76
N LEU A 10 1.79 10.89 -9.25
CA LEU A 10 1.60 10.26 -7.94
C LEU A 10 2.10 8.82 -7.95
N LYS A 11 2.67 8.37 -6.83
CA LYS A 11 3.18 7.00 -6.63
C LYS A 11 2.51 6.33 -5.43
N PRO A 12 1.18 6.12 -5.47
CA PRO A 12 0.46 5.42 -4.41
C PRO A 12 0.95 3.97 -4.29
N LEU A 13 0.94 3.43 -3.08
CA LEU A 13 1.29 2.02 -2.82
C LEU A 13 0.07 1.09 -2.81
N PHE A 14 -1.15 1.63 -2.99
CA PHE A 14 -2.33 0.81 -3.16
C PHE A 14 -2.30 0.04 -4.48
N VAL A 15 -2.63 -1.25 -4.42
CA VAL A 15 -2.69 -2.13 -5.60
C VAL A 15 -4.08 -1.98 -6.23
N TYR A 16 -4.20 -1.08 -7.21
CA TYR A 16 -5.48 -0.76 -7.87
C TYR A 16 -6.00 -1.88 -8.79
N GLU A 17 -5.11 -2.66 -9.39
CA GLU A 17 -5.48 -3.77 -10.27
C GLU A 17 -6.06 -4.93 -9.45
N SER A 18 -7.35 -5.21 -9.61
CA SER A 18 -8.09 -6.17 -8.75
C SER A 18 -7.47 -7.57 -8.77
N ASP A 19 -7.10 -8.09 -9.94
CA ASP A 19 -6.50 -9.43 -10.05
C ASP A 19 -5.17 -9.54 -9.30
N LYS A 20 -4.35 -8.49 -9.36
CA LYS A 20 -3.06 -8.43 -8.63
C LYS A 20 -3.29 -8.24 -7.15
N HIS A 21 -4.27 -7.43 -6.77
CA HIS A 21 -4.65 -7.21 -5.39
C HIS A 21 -5.08 -8.52 -4.73
N ASP A 22 -5.93 -9.30 -5.39
CA ASP A 22 -6.43 -10.56 -4.87
C ASP A 22 -5.33 -11.64 -4.80
N ALA A 23 -4.43 -11.69 -5.80
CA ALA A 23 -3.27 -12.57 -5.77
C ALA A 23 -2.35 -12.26 -4.58
N LEU A 24 -2.00 -10.99 -4.35
CA LEU A 24 -1.16 -10.57 -3.23
C LEU A 24 -1.85 -10.79 -1.88
N LYS A 25 -3.17 -10.57 -1.81
CA LYS A 25 -3.95 -10.85 -0.60
C LYS A 25 -3.91 -12.33 -0.24
N HIS A 26 -4.04 -13.23 -1.22
CA HIS A 26 -3.94 -14.66 -1.00
C HIS A 26 -2.51 -15.09 -0.60
N GLU A 27 -1.48 -14.55 -1.25
CA GLU A 27 -0.09 -14.80 -0.87
C GLU A 27 0.19 -14.39 0.60
N ALA A 28 -0.31 -13.21 1.00
CA ALA A 28 -0.13 -12.66 2.34
C ALA A 28 -0.66 -13.54 3.47
N GLU A 29 -1.63 -14.44 3.21
CA GLU A 29 -2.15 -15.39 4.19
C GLU A 29 -1.08 -16.40 4.66
N THR A 30 -0.04 -16.63 3.85
CA THR A 30 1.01 -17.62 4.10
C THR A 30 2.32 -17.02 4.59
N LEU A 31 2.46 -15.69 4.51
CA LEU A 31 3.67 -15.00 4.91
C LEU A 31 3.75 -14.85 6.44
N PRO A 32 4.95 -14.85 7.04
CA PRO A 32 5.13 -14.45 8.43
C PRO A 32 4.52 -13.06 8.67
N SER A 33 3.69 -12.94 9.71
CA SER A 33 2.96 -11.70 10.00
C SER A 33 3.31 -11.15 11.38
N ILE A 34 3.16 -9.83 11.52
CA ILE A 34 3.26 -9.12 12.80
C ILE A 34 2.07 -8.18 12.94
N LEU A 35 1.61 -7.96 14.16
CA LEU A 35 0.61 -6.94 14.45
C LEU A 35 1.28 -5.57 14.52
N LEU A 36 0.79 -4.64 13.70
CA LEU A 36 1.31 -3.27 13.66
C LEU A 36 0.76 -2.42 14.82
N SER A 37 1.54 -1.42 15.22
CA SER A 37 1.01 -0.34 16.06
C SER A 37 0.02 0.52 15.25
N SER A 38 -0.88 1.22 15.94
CA SER A 38 -1.83 2.13 15.30
C SER A 38 -1.13 3.21 14.44
N GLN A 39 0.00 3.75 14.93
CA GLN A 39 0.81 4.73 14.18
C GLN A 39 1.37 4.13 12.89
N ALA A 40 1.91 2.91 12.94
CA ALA A 40 2.46 2.25 11.76
C ALA A 40 1.36 1.93 10.72
N ALA A 41 0.18 1.51 11.18
CA ALA A 41 -0.97 1.28 10.29
C ALA A 41 -1.44 2.59 9.62
N ALA A 42 -1.52 3.69 10.36
CA ALA A 42 -1.89 5.00 9.80
C ALA A 42 -0.89 5.48 8.74
N ASN A 43 0.42 5.27 8.96
CA ASN A 43 1.45 5.59 7.98
C ASN A 43 1.28 4.78 6.69
N ALA A 44 0.98 3.47 6.79
CA ALA A 44 0.75 2.63 5.62
C ALA A 44 -0.46 3.10 4.79
N VAL A 45 -1.55 3.54 5.44
CA VAL A 45 -2.72 4.12 4.76
C VAL A 45 -2.38 5.42 4.04
N MET A 46 -1.59 6.30 4.65
CA MET A 46 -1.20 7.57 4.02
C MET A 46 -0.24 7.41 2.83
N MET A 47 0.44 6.27 2.71
CA MET A 47 1.27 5.92 1.56
C MET A 47 0.47 5.24 0.43
N GLY A 48 -0.80 4.92 0.68
CA GLY A 48 -1.72 4.28 -0.26
C GLY A 48 -2.20 5.20 -1.38
#